data_AF-A0A0N9HP13-F1
#
_entry.id   AF-A0A0N9HP13-F1
#
_cell.length_a   1.000
_cell.length_b   1.000
_cell.length_c   1.000
_cell.angle_alpha   90.00
_cell.angle_beta   90.00
_cell.angle_gamma   90.00
#
_symmetry.space_group_name_H-M   'P 1'
#
loop_
_entity.id
_entity.type
_entity.pdbx_description
1 polymer ?
#
loop_
_entity_poly.entity_id
_entity_poly.type
_entity_poly.pdbx_seq_one_letter_code
_entity_poly.pdbx_strand_id
1 'polypeptide(L)'
;MAYDSVEKYAYTVSEQGAVNVIDYNDPANPTVKSELAIDLSGSTLTNVKVCANRLFVAVVASSKTDSGMVKIYNKVERASPAAPSHVQDVIVGPLPDMILPNADCTLLAVANEGEGSEKSGSLVDPEGSVSIVDLADFSVTPVSFSGLGDDAQLESDGVHLPLPLNAMEYFDEHGKDAGDVDLSQARAAYTTATQLEPEYLAWSPDGTKLYVNLQENSALVTITASQSGFTVDGISAYGLKDWSSSGTTQGIDTVEDDDCVLAHRPGFKTMRMPDSIAMVQVDGTPYVLTANEGDDKEYSFFEEKQKFKDFIDSATAFDSDFPNFSVAGSQGLADAFANFGDTKMRITIGSSGVDYSTPSAPTFKGAVAFGGRGISMYSVGAAGALTLEWDSGSDFEKLQCANYPWAHNGIQDEEFSPLNGVLYNMADADLQETIEEMNDPAKDGCDDAGDGSSGACPLGQTVDERSLKDGAGPESIVTGVACGRLL
;
A
#
# COMPACT_ATOMS: atom_id res chain seq x y z
N MET A 1 -9.61 -0.70 -10.96
CA MET A 1 -10.55 -1.12 -12.04
C MET A 1 -11.79 -1.81 -11.49
N ALA A 2 -12.89 -1.90 -12.26
CA ALA A 2 -14.10 -2.66 -11.94
C ALA A 2 -14.60 -3.48 -13.14
N TYR A 3 -15.24 -4.62 -12.90
CA TYR A 3 -15.83 -5.45 -13.95
C TYR A 3 -17.32 -5.68 -13.70
N ASP A 4 -18.15 -5.33 -14.69
CA ASP A 4 -19.57 -5.67 -14.74
C ASP A 4 -19.75 -7.00 -15.46
N SER A 5 -19.99 -8.07 -14.70
CA SER A 5 -20.17 -9.41 -15.24
C SER A 5 -21.48 -9.61 -16.00
N VAL A 6 -22.48 -8.73 -15.82
CA VAL A 6 -23.78 -8.81 -16.51
C VAL A 6 -23.67 -8.19 -17.89
N GLU A 7 -23.20 -6.95 -17.96
CA GLU A 7 -23.09 -6.21 -19.24
C GLU A 7 -21.77 -6.50 -19.98
N LYS A 8 -20.81 -7.14 -19.28
CA LYS A 8 -19.45 -7.42 -19.75
C LYS A 8 -18.69 -6.16 -20.15
N TYR A 9 -18.79 -5.13 -19.32
CA TYR A 9 -17.98 -3.92 -19.42
C TYR A 9 -16.97 -3.89 -18.27
N ALA A 10 -15.73 -3.49 -18.56
CA ALA A 10 -14.77 -3.11 -17.53
C ALA A 10 -14.71 -1.57 -17.45
N TYR A 11 -14.54 -1.05 -16.24
CA TYR A 11 -14.37 0.37 -15.95
C TYR A 11 -12.98 0.57 -15.36
N THR A 12 -12.21 1.51 -15.91
CA THR A 12 -10.88 1.86 -15.39
C THR A 12 -10.82 3.35 -15.14
N VAL A 13 -10.19 3.75 -14.04
CA VAL A 13 -9.82 5.16 -13.81
C VAL A 13 -8.48 5.42 -14.48
N SER A 14 -8.20 6.66 -14.83
CA SER A 14 -6.90 7.10 -15.36
C SER A 14 -6.42 8.34 -14.62
N GLU A 15 -5.10 8.56 -14.64
CA GLU A 15 -4.45 9.75 -14.07
C GLU A 15 -4.99 11.07 -14.64
N GLN A 16 -5.54 11.05 -15.86
CA GLN A 16 -6.15 12.24 -16.48
C GLN A 16 -7.53 12.59 -15.89
N GLY A 17 -7.97 11.88 -14.86
CA GLY A 17 -9.27 12.07 -14.24
C GLY A 17 -10.41 11.57 -15.11
N ALA A 18 -10.20 10.50 -15.87
CA ALA A 18 -11.24 9.89 -16.70
C ALA A 18 -11.61 8.49 -16.21
N VAL A 19 -12.89 8.13 -16.34
CA VAL A 19 -13.33 6.74 -16.26
C VAL A 19 -13.53 6.21 -17.67
N ASN A 20 -12.71 5.25 -18.08
CA ASN A 20 -12.82 4.56 -19.35
C ASN A 20 -13.77 3.37 -19.25
N VAL A 21 -14.53 3.10 -20.32
CA VAL A 21 -15.37 1.91 -20.44
C VAL A 21 -14.79 1.01 -21.52
N ILE A 22 -14.58 -0.26 -21.19
CA ILE A 22 -13.98 -1.26 -22.07
C ILE A 22 -15.03 -2.36 -22.33
N ASP A 23 -15.42 -2.57 -23.58
CA ASP A 23 -16.26 -3.71 -23.96
C ASP A 23 -15.46 -5.00 -23.90
N TYR A 24 -15.85 -5.86 -22.96
CA TYR A 24 -15.23 -7.13 -22.66
C TYR A 24 -16.11 -8.33 -23.09
N ASN A 25 -17.05 -8.11 -24.02
CA ASN A 25 -17.91 -9.20 -24.52
C ASN A 25 -17.12 -10.28 -25.27
N ASP A 26 -16.01 -9.89 -25.91
CA ASP A 26 -14.99 -10.79 -26.40
C ASP A 26 -13.69 -10.53 -25.61
N PRO A 27 -13.40 -11.32 -24.56
CA PRO A 27 -12.19 -11.15 -23.76
C PRO A 27 -10.89 -11.31 -24.55
N ALA A 28 -10.92 -11.97 -25.72
CA ALA A 28 -9.74 -12.07 -26.57
C ALA A 28 -9.44 -10.78 -27.34
N ASN A 29 -10.43 -9.89 -27.47
CA ASN A 29 -10.33 -8.63 -28.22
C ASN A 29 -11.12 -7.50 -27.52
N PRO A 30 -10.73 -7.07 -26.32
CA PRO A 30 -11.40 -5.99 -25.61
C PRO A 30 -11.29 -4.66 -26.39
N THR A 31 -12.33 -3.82 -26.32
CA THR A 31 -12.33 -2.53 -27.03
C THR A 31 -12.71 -1.37 -26.11
N VAL A 32 -11.88 -0.33 -26.08
CA VAL A 32 -12.19 0.91 -25.35
C VAL A 32 -13.30 1.68 -26.08
N LYS A 33 -14.29 2.17 -25.34
CA LYS A 33 -15.46 2.93 -25.82
C LYS A 33 -15.40 4.36 -25.30
N SER A 34 -14.60 5.21 -25.96
CA SER A 34 -14.37 6.59 -25.50
C SER A 34 -15.65 7.43 -25.45
N GLU A 35 -16.63 7.14 -26.30
CA GLU A 35 -17.95 7.77 -26.30
C GLU A 35 -18.75 7.52 -25.01
N LEU A 36 -18.32 6.57 -24.18
CA LEU A 36 -18.95 6.16 -22.93
C LEU A 36 -18.17 6.59 -21.69
N ALA A 37 -17.04 7.29 -21.86
CA ALA A 37 -16.18 7.69 -20.77
C ALA A 37 -16.81 8.82 -19.92
N ILE A 38 -16.42 8.87 -18.64
CA ILE A 38 -16.68 10.00 -17.75
C ILE A 38 -15.41 10.84 -17.72
N ASP A 39 -15.52 12.15 -17.94
CA ASP A 39 -14.41 13.09 -17.83
C ASP A 39 -14.61 13.97 -16.59
N LEU A 40 -13.69 13.86 -15.63
CA LEU A 40 -13.67 14.63 -14.38
C LEU A 40 -12.57 15.70 -14.38
N SER A 41 -12.15 16.15 -15.56
CA SER A 41 -11.33 17.35 -15.77
C SER A 41 -10.02 17.33 -14.98
N GLY A 42 -9.30 16.21 -15.00
CA GLY A 42 -8.02 16.06 -14.31
C GLY A 42 -8.11 15.89 -12.79
N SER A 43 -9.28 15.60 -12.24
CA SER A 43 -9.39 15.20 -10.83
C SER A 43 -8.64 13.89 -10.59
N THR A 44 -7.96 13.75 -9.45
CA THR A 44 -7.34 12.49 -9.04
C THR A 44 -8.42 11.47 -8.67
N LEU A 45 -8.39 10.30 -9.33
CA LEU A 45 -9.32 9.20 -9.12
C LEU A 45 -8.55 7.97 -8.62
N THR A 46 -8.89 7.48 -7.44
CA THR A 46 -8.22 6.35 -6.78
C THR A 46 -8.94 5.03 -7.07
N ASN A 47 -10.28 5.07 -7.16
CA ASN A 47 -11.05 3.83 -7.29
C ASN A 47 -12.33 3.96 -8.12
N VAL A 48 -12.72 2.83 -8.71
CA VAL A 48 -14.01 2.65 -9.38
C VAL A 48 -14.58 1.29 -9.03
N LYS A 49 -15.88 1.24 -8.72
CA LYS A 49 -16.64 -0.01 -8.48
C LYS A 49 -18.00 0.04 -9.14
N VAL A 50 -18.53 -1.13 -9.48
CA VAL A 50 -19.88 -1.30 -10.02
C VAL A 50 -20.67 -2.23 -9.10
N CYS A 51 -21.92 -1.88 -8.79
CA CYS A 51 -22.85 -2.74 -8.06
C CYS A 51 -24.28 -2.44 -8.51
N ALA A 52 -25.08 -3.50 -8.71
CA ALA A 52 -26.43 -3.38 -9.26
C ALA A 52 -26.44 -2.52 -10.56
N ASN A 53 -27.16 -1.41 -10.55
CA ASN A 53 -27.26 -0.45 -11.65
C ASN A 53 -26.44 0.84 -11.41
N ARG A 54 -25.48 0.81 -10.49
CA ARG A 54 -24.66 1.95 -10.09
C ARG A 54 -23.19 1.73 -10.41
N LEU A 55 -22.54 2.83 -10.79
CA LEU A 55 -21.09 2.98 -10.89
C LEU A 55 -20.68 4.02 -9.85
N PHE A 56 -19.65 3.71 -9.07
CA PHE A 56 -19.09 4.54 -8.02
C PHE A 56 -17.66 4.91 -8.38
N VAL A 57 -17.29 6.17 -8.20
CA VAL A 57 -15.95 6.68 -8.50
C VAL A 57 -15.47 7.48 -7.29
N ALA A 58 -14.36 7.07 -6.70
CA ALA A 58 -13.70 7.83 -5.63
C ALA A 58 -12.88 8.97 -6.25
N VAL A 59 -12.98 10.14 -5.65
CA VAL A 59 -12.34 11.37 -6.12
C VAL A 59 -11.68 12.07 -4.95
N VAL A 60 -10.37 12.28 -5.06
CA VAL A 60 -9.58 13.02 -4.08
C VAL A 60 -9.90 14.51 -4.20
N ALA A 61 -9.94 15.23 -3.08
CA ALA A 61 -10.02 16.68 -3.10
C ALA A 61 -8.72 17.28 -3.69
N SER A 62 -8.73 18.58 -3.98
CA SER A 62 -7.52 19.26 -4.50
C SER A 62 -6.34 19.22 -3.52
N SER A 63 -6.62 19.06 -2.22
CA SER A 63 -5.64 18.73 -1.19
C SER A 63 -6.00 17.35 -0.67
N LYS A 64 -5.05 16.42 -0.59
CA LYS A 64 -5.31 15.05 -0.11
C LYS A 64 -5.82 15.00 1.33
N THR A 65 -5.42 15.99 2.13
CA THR A 65 -5.85 16.18 3.53
C THR A 65 -7.27 16.75 3.69
N ASP A 66 -7.90 17.24 2.61
CA ASP A 66 -9.29 17.70 2.62
C ASP A 66 -10.25 16.54 2.30
N SER A 67 -11.48 16.60 2.82
CA SER A 67 -12.54 15.64 2.48
C SER A 67 -12.74 15.47 0.98
N GLY A 68 -12.55 14.24 0.50
CA GLY A 68 -12.86 13.84 -0.87
C GLY A 68 -14.35 13.55 -1.09
N MET A 69 -14.65 12.87 -2.19
CA MET A 69 -16.02 12.47 -2.51
C MET A 69 -16.10 11.15 -3.26
N VAL A 70 -17.28 10.53 -3.19
CA VAL A 70 -17.69 9.50 -4.16
C VAL A 70 -18.71 10.09 -5.12
N LYS A 71 -18.42 10.01 -6.41
CA LYS A 71 -19.36 10.36 -7.48
C LYS A 71 -20.11 9.11 -7.93
N ILE A 72 -21.43 9.19 -7.94
CA ILE A 72 -22.33 8.09 -8.22
C ILE A 72 -23.01 8.30 -9.56
N TYR A 73 -22.98 7.29 -10.42
CA TYR A 73 -23.59 7.28 -11.74
C TYR A 73 -24.51 6.07 -11.89
N ASN A 74 -25.49 6.16 -12.80
CA ASN A 74 -26.03 4.94 -13.40
C ASN A 74 -24.93 4.34 -14.28
N LYS A 75 -24.70 3.03 -14.17
CA LYS A 75 -23.75 2.32 -15.03
C LYS A 75 -24.25 2.26 -16.49
N VAL A 76 -23.36 1.96 -17.42
CA VAL A 76 -23.75 1.68 -18.81
C VAL A 76 -24.45 0.33 -18.88
N GLU A 77 -25.54 0.25 -19.64
CA GLU A 77 -26.17 -1.00 -20.04
C GLU A 77 -26.21 -1.11 -21.56
N ARG A 78 -26.09 -2.33 -22.10
CA ARG A 78 -26.18 -2.55 -23.57
C ARG A 78 -27.52 -2.13 -24.14
N ALA A 79 -28.58 -2.19 -23.33
CA ALA A 79 -29.91 -1.75 -23.72
C ALA A 79 -30.11 -0.24 -23.49
N SER A 80 -30.05 0.20 -22.23
CA SER A 80 -30.14 1.61 -21.81
C SER A 80 -29.92 1.69 -20.30
N PRO A 81 -29.13 2.63 -19.76
CA PRO A 81 -28.62 3.82 -20.45
C PRO A 81 -27.36 3.52 -21.26
N ALA A 82 -27.29 4.12 -22.44
CA ALA A 82 -26.18 3.93 -23.37
C ALA A 82 -24.90 4.67 -22.95
N ALA A 83 -24.94 5.51 -21.90
CA ALA A 83 -23.78 6.20 -21.34
C ALA A 83 -23.99 6.38 -19.82
N PRO A 84 -22.91 6.55 -19.02
CA PRO A 84 -23.04 6.85 -17.61
C PRO A 84 -23.83 8.16 -17.41
N SER A 85 -24.71 8.19 -16.42
CA SER A 85 -25.44 9.41 -16.06
C SER A 85 -25.29 9.68 -14.59
N HIS A 86 -24.89 10.91 -14.25
CA HIS A 86 -24.67 11.34 -12.87
C HIS A 86 -25.95 11.21 -12.05
N VAL A 87 -25.81 10.74 -10.81
CA VAL A 87 -26.89 10.53 -9.85
C VAL A 87 -26.71 11.43 -8.64
N GLN A 88 -25.56 11.34 -7.97
CA GLN A 88 -25.31 12.01 -6.69
C GLN A 88 -23.80 12.13 -6.44
N ASP A 89 -23.41 13.18 -5.73
CA ASP A 89 -22.09 13.28 -5.10
C ASP A 89 -22.26 13.16 -3.58
N VAL A 90 -21.41 12.36 -2.94
CA VAL A 90 -21.37 12.23 -1.48
C VAL A 90 -19.98 12.62 -0.96
N ILE A 91 -19.94 13.49 0.06
CA ILE A 91 -18.70 13.88 0.71
C ILE A 91 -18.30 12.77 1.68
N VAL A 92 -17.02 12.38 1.65
CA VAL A 92 -16.43 11.36 2.51
C VAL A 92 -15.20 11.93 3.23
N GLY A 93 -14.34 11.08 3.77
CA GLY A 93 -13.13 11.49 4.45
C GLY A 93 -12.01 11.97 3.49
N PRO A 94 -10.87 12.39 4.05
CA PRO A 94 -9.67 12.75 3.30
C PRO A 94 -9.11 11.55 2.54
N LEU A 95 -8.55 11.79 1.35
CA LEU A 95 -7.94 10.78 0.48
C LEU A 95 -8.75 9.46 0.42
N PRO A 96 -9.94 9.45 -0.20
CA PRO A 96 -10.74 8.23 -0.32
C PRO A 96 -10.05 7.26 -1.27
N ASP A 97 -9.27 6.33 -0.73
CA ASP A 97 -8.39 5.49 -1.53
C ASP A 97 -9.15 4.31 -2.16
N MET A 98 -9.79 3.46 -1.36
CA MET A 98 -10.62 2.37 -1.88
C MET A 98 -12.10 2.54 -1.56
N ILE A 99 -12.95 2.14 -2.50
CA ILE A 99 -14.38 1.95 -2.29
C ILE A 99 -14.78 0.49 -2.51
N LEU A 100 -15.72 0.00 -1.72
CA LEU A 100 -16.19 -1.38 -1.81
C LEU A 100 -17.68 -1.52 -1.47
N PRO A 101 -18.55 -1.79 -2.46
CA PRO A 101 -19.94 -2.10 -2.18
C PRO A 101 -20.07 -3.47 -1.51
N ASN A 102 -21.03 -3.61 -0.61
CA ASN A 102 -21.36 -4.92 -0.04
C ASN A 102 -22.11 -5.80 -1.06
N ALA A 103 -22.22 -7.10 -0.77
CA ALA A 103 -22.67 -8.09 -1.74
C ALA A 103 -24.11 -7.89 -2.27
N ASP A 104 -25.00 -7.29 -1.47
CA ASP A 104 -26.38 -6.97 -1.86
C ASP A 104 -26.57 -5.53 -2.36
N CYS A 105 -25.47 -4.78 -2.52
CA CYS A 105 -25.45 -3.41 -3.01
C CYS A 105 -26.31 -2.44 -2.19
N THR A 106 -26.42 -2.63 -0.87
CA THR A 106 -27.13 -1.69 0.03
C THR A 106 -26.20 -0.70 0.71
N LEU A 107 -24.92 -1.04 0.86
CA LEU A 107 -23.90 -0.21 1.49
C LEU A 107 -22.68 -0.07 0.58
N LEU A 108 -22.02 1.08 0.65
CA LEU A 108 -20.70 1.31 0.08
C LEU A 108 -19.75 1.72 1.21
N ALA A 109 -18.71 0.93 1.46
CA ALA A 109 -17.62 1.35 2.34
C ALA A 109 -16.58 2.12 1.54
N VAL A 110 -15.99 3.12 2.17
CA VAL A 110 -14.93 3.98 1.62
C VAL A 110 -13.81 4.08 2.65
N ALA A 111 -12.64 3.55 2.32
CA ALA A 111 -11.42 3.74 3.08
C ALA A 111 -10.94 5.17 2.83
N ASN A 112 -10.82 5.96 3.89
CA ASN A 112 -10.33 7.33 3.82
C ASN A 112 -8.99 7.29 4.52
N GLU A 113 -7.93 7.24 3.73
CA GLU A 113 -6.57 6.98 4.17
C GLU A 113 -6.17 7.99 5.24
N GLY A 114 -6.44 9.27 4.99
CA GLY A 114 -6.09 10.33 5.93
C GLY A 114 -4.61 10.69 5.90
N GLU A 115 -3.91 10.34 4.81
CA GLU A 115 -2.50 10.66 4.63
C GLU A 115 -2.20 12.16 4.85
N GLY A 116 -1.19 12.42 5.67
CA GLY A 116 -0.75 13.76 5.98
C GLY A 116 -0.10 14.49 4.80
N SER A 117 0.02 15.81 4.92
CA SER A 117 0.73 16.64 3.95
C SER A 117 1.53 17.72 4.65
N GLU A 118 2.81 17.80 4.33
CA GLU A 118 3.67 18.91 4.73
C GLU A 118 3.46 20.10 3.79
N LYS A 119 3.25 21.28 4.38
CA LYS A 119 3.16 22.53 3.63
C LYS A 119 3.79 23.67 4.40
N SER A 120 4.89 24.20 3.84
CA SER A 120 5.60 25.37 4.37
C SER A 120 6.16 25.18 5.78
N GLY A 121 6.73 24.00 6.05
CA GLY A 121 7.33 23.62 7.32
C GLY A 121 6.32 23.19 8.38
N SER A 122 5.10 22.80 8.00
CA SER A 122 4.07 22.34 8.93
C SER A 122 3.35 21.11 8.38
N LEU A 123 3.10 20.14 9.24
CA LEU A 123 2.36 18.92 8.90
C LEU A 123 0.86 19.08 9.21
N VAL A 124 0.01 18.84 8.22
CA VAL A 124 -1.42 18.62 8.41
C VAL A 124 -1.69 17.14 8.24
N ASP A 125 -2.13 16.48 9.31
CA ASP A 125 -2.27 15.02 9.37
C ASP A 125 -3.68 14.66 9.89
N PRO A 126 -4.67 14.47 9.00
CA PRO A 126 -6.02 14.13 9.42
C PRO A 126 -6.14 12.68 9.91
N GLU A 127 -7.20 12.35 10.64
CA GLU A 127 -7.44 10.96 11.06
C GLU A 127 -7.87 10.09 9.87
N GLY A 128 -7.26 8.90 9.75
CA GLY A 128 -7.77 7.84 8.90
C GLY A 128 -9.10 7.28 9.42
N SER A 129 -9.98 6.88 8.50
CA SER A 129 -11.35 6.46 8.84
C SER A 129 -12.04 5.67 7.75
N VAL A 130 -13.19 5.08 8.06
CA VAL A 130 -14.09 4.50 7.05
C VAL A 130 -15.39 5.30 6.96
N SER A 131 -15.80 5.66 5.76
CA SER A 131 -17.12 6.23 5.49
C SER A 131 -18.03 5.13 4.97
N ILE A 132 -19.18 4.91 5.61
CA ILE A 132 -20.20 3.99 5.11
C ILE A 132 -21.36 4.78 4.52
N VAL A 133 -21.59 4.60 3.22
CA VAL A 133 -22.69 5.23 2.48
C VAL A 133 -23.86 4.26 2.37
N ASP A 134 -25.03 4.64 2.85
CA ASP A 134 -26.28 3.92 2.59
C ASP A 134 -26.72 4.20 1.15
N LEU A 135 -26.87 3.15 0.34
CA LEU A 135 -27.16 3.29 -1.09
C LEU A 135 -28.65 3.51 -1.41
N ALA A 136 -29.53 3.46 -0.41
CA ALA A 136 -30.94 3.78 -0.57
C ALA A 136 -31.19 5.30 -0.52
N ASP A 137 -30.47 6.03 0.33
CA ASP A 137 -30.66 7.47 0.53
C ASP A 137 -29.39 8.33 0.43
N PHE A 138 -28.23 7.71 0.21
CA PHE A 138 -26.90 8.33 0.12
C PHE A 138 -26.44 9.04 1.40
N SER A 139 -27.00 8.68 2.55
CA SER A 139 -26.49 9.14 3.85
C SER A 139 -25.11 8.53 4.15
N VAL A 140 -24.24 9.32 4.75
CA VAL A 140 -22.86 8.93 5.08
C VAL A 140 -22.72 8.81 6.59
N THR A 141 -22.24 7.65 7.06
CA THR A 141 -21.88 7.40 8.45
C THR A 141 -20.37 7.24 8.56
N PRO A 142 -19.65 8.21 9.16
CA PRO A 142 -18.22 8.06 9.41
C PRO A 142 -17.97 7.09 10.57
N VAL A 143 -16.95 6.26 10.43
CA VAL A 143 -16.45 5.31 11.43
C VAL A 143 -15.00 5.69 11.72
N SER A 144 -14.78 6.27 12.90
CA SER A 144 -13.45 6.67 13.38
C SER A 144 -12.73 5.49 14.02
N PHE A 145 -11.40 5.48 13.92
CA PHE A 145 -10.51 4.54 14.60
C PHE A 145 -10.09 5.00 16.01
N SER A 146 -10.65 6.12 16.47
CA SER A 146 -10.46 6.58 17.84
C SER A 146 -10.86 5.50 18.86
N GLY A 147 -9.99 5.28 19.84
CA GLY A 147 -10.22 4.32 20.93
C GLY A 147 -9.73 2.89 20.66
N LEU A 148 -9.00 2.63 19.58
CA LEU A 148 -8.33 1.33 19.34
C LEU A 148 -7.13 1.08 20.28
N GLY A 149 -6.56 2.12 20.88
CA GLY A 149 -5.41 2.04 21.78
C GLY A 149 -4.62 3.34 21.80
N ASP A 150 -3.68 3.47 22.74
CA ASP A 150 -2.59 4.45 22.66
C ASP A 150 -1.37 3.83 21.95
N ASP A 151 -0.36 4.65 21.59
CA ASP A 151 0.83 4.19 20.87
C ASP A 151 1.49 2.97 21.55
N ALA A 152 1.67 3.04 22.87
CA ALA A 152 2.33 1.98 23.63
C ALA A 152 1.55 0.66 23.60
N GLN A 153 0.22 0.71 23.67
CA GLN A 153 -0.62 -0.48 23.54
C GLN A 153 -0.55 -1.06 22.12
N LEU A 154 -0.69 -0.22 21.10
CA LEU A 154 -0.65 -0.64 19.69
C LEU A 154 0.70 -1.28 19.33
N GLU A 155 1.81 -0.63 19.71
CA GLU A 155 3.16 -1.16 19.51
C GLU A 155 3.38 -2.48 20.24
N SER A 156 2.86 -2.61 21.47
CA SER A 156 2.92 -3.87 22.24
C SER A 156 2.11 -4.99 21.59
N ASP A 157 1.02 -4.65 20.89
CA ASP A 157 0.20 -5.59 20.13
C ASP A 157 0.79 -5.90 18.73
N GLY A 158 1.93 -5.27 18.41
CA GLY A 158 2.68 -5.50 17.17
C GLY A 158 2.21 -4.67 15.98
N VAL A 159 1.36 -3.67 16.21
CA VAL A 159 0.95 -2.71 15.18
C VAL A 159 2.13 -1.77 14.92
N HIS A 160 2.48 -1.61 13.65
CA HIS A 160 3.50 -0.65 13.25
C HIS A 160 2.93 0.77 13.27
N LEU A 161 3.67 1.72 13.81
CA LEU A 161 3.38 3.14 13.74
C LEU A 161 4.58 3.80 13.06
N PRO A 162 4.43 4.32 11.83
CA PRO A 162 5.53 4.96 11.11
C PRO A 162 6.12 6.16 11.86
N LEU A 163 5.26 7.04 12.35
CA LEU A 163 5.64 8.29 13.00
C LEU A 163 4.81 8.53 14.28
N PRO A 164 4.97 7.69 15.33
CA PRO A 164 4.24 7.86 16.59
C PRO A 164 4.59 9.19 17.24
N LEU A 165 3.78 9.63 18.21
CA LEU A 165 3.91 10.98 18.81
C LEU A 165 5.32 11.28 19.32
N ASN A 166 5.96 10.27 19.92
CA ASN A 166 7.31 10.38 20.44
C ASN A 166 8.39 10.45 19.34
N ALA A 167 8.15 9.83 18.18
CA ALA A 167 9.02 10.00 17.01
C ALA A 167 8.87 11.42 16.45
N MET A 168 7.65 11.96 16.37
CA MET A 168 7.43 13.37 15.99
C MET A 168 8.20 14.31 16.91
N GLU A 169 8.18 14.08 18.22
CA GLU A 169 8.97 14.87 19.19
C GLU A 169 10.48 14.79 18.91
N TYR A 170 11.00 13.61 18.59
CA TYR A 170 12.40 13.47 18.20
C TYR A 170 12.74 14.28 16.93
N PHE A 171 11.96 14.13 15.85
CA PHE A 171 12.25 14.84 14.60
C PHE A 171 12.11 16.36 14.72
N ASP A 172 11.14 16.83 15.51
CA ASP A 172 10.92 18.25 15.81
C ASP A 172 12.12 18.88 16.58
N GLU A 173 12.71 18.14 17.52
CA GLU A 173 13.73 18.67 18.43
C GLU A 173 15.18 18.33 18.03
N HIS A 174 15.39 17.22 17.33
CA HIS A 174 16.70 16.59 17.14
C HIS A 174 16.95 16.06 15.73
N GLY A 175 15.94 15.91 14.88
CA GLY A 175 16.13 15.44 13.50
C GLY A 175 17.09 16.33 12.70
N LYS A 176 17.63 15.82 11.59
CA LYS A 176 18.51 16.59 10.69
C LYS A 176 17.93 17.94 10.27
N ASP A 177 16.60 18.02 10.14
CA ASP A 177 15.85 19.21 9.73
C ASP A 177 15.21 19.96 10.92
N ALA A 178 15.67 19.68 12.15
CA ALA A 178 15.17 20.34 13.36
C ALA A 178 15.37 21.87 13.26
N GLY A 179 14.28 22.62 13.38
CA GLY A 179 14.25 24.07 13.24
C GLY A 179 13.81 24.58 11.86
N ASP A 180 13.79 23.71 10.83
CA ASP A 180 13.18 24.00 9.52
C ASP A 180 11.72 23.52 9.44
N VAL A 181 11.34 22.60 10.34
CA VAL A 181 9.98 22.07 10.49
C VAL A 181 9.40 22.44 11.86
N ASP A 182 8.10 22.73 11.91
CA ASP A 182 7.31 22.95 13.12
C ASP A 182 6.21 21.88 13.21
N LEU A 183 6.43 20.86 14.04
CA LEU A 183 5.46 19.80 14.29
C LEU A 183 4.55 20.11 15.49
N SER A 184 4.62 21.29 16.10
CA SER A 184 3.88 21.60 17.33
C SER A 184 2.36 21.47 17.17
N GLN A 185 1.84 21.89 16.00
CA GLN A 185 0.41 21.78 15.71
C GLN A 185 -0.01 20.32 15.46
N ALA A 186 0.78 19.58 14.69
CA ALA A 186 0.53 18.17 14.41
C ALA A 186 0.58 17.33 15.70
N ARG A 187 1.62 17.53 16.53
CA ARG A 187 1.76 16.89 17.86
C ARG A 187 0.59 17.23 18.80
N ALA A 188 0.07 18.46 18.74
CA ALA A 188 -1.07 18.87 19.55
C ALA A 188 -2.42 18.28 19.04
N ALA A 189 -2.52 18.00 17.74
CA ALA A 189 -3.69 17.39 17.11
C ALA A 189 -3.62 15.84 17.08
N TYR A 190 -2.45 15.26 17.37
CA TYR A 190 -2.19 13.83 17.27
C TYR A 190 -3.20 13.00 18.05
N THR A 191 -3.71 11.98 17.36
CA THR A 191 -4.36 10.81 17.95
C THR A 191 -3.75 9.58 17.28
N THR A 192 -3.89 8.39 17.87
CA THR A 192 -3.45 7.17 17.19
C THR A 192 -4.11 7.00 15.82
N ALA A 193 -5.32 7.53 15.61
CA ALA A 193 -6.01 7.46 14.33
C ALA A 193 -5.40 8.34 13.23
N THR A 194 -4.56 9.33 13.54
CA THR A 194 -3.78 10.05 12.51
C THR A 194 -2.60 9.23 12.00
N GLN A 195 -2.30 8.09 12.64
CA GLN A 195 -1.26 7.16 12.18
C GLN A 195 -1.85 5.87 11.64
N LEU A 196 -3.18 5.71 11.60
CA LEU A 196 -3.85 4.51 11.10
C LEU A 196 -4.52 4.82 9.77
N GLU A 197 -3.86 4.46 8.68
CA GLU A 197 -4.26 4.81 7.31
C GLU A 197 -4.94 3.62 6.62
N PRO A 198 -6.27 3.66 6.41
CA PRO A 198 -6.96 2.58 5.72
C PRO A 198 -6.88 2.74 4.20
N GLU A 199 -6.50 1.66 3.54
CA GLU A 199 -6.35 1.62 2.09
C GLU A 199 -7.27 0.57 1.49
N TYR A 200 -7.16 -0.69 1.91
CA TYR A 200 -7.96 -1.78 1.35
C TYR A 200 -9.11 -2.25 2.24
N LEU A 201 -10.18 -2.72 1.60
CA LEU A 201 -11.40 -3.16 2.24
C LEU A 201 -11.79 -4.57 1.78
N ALA A 202 -12.36 -5.34 2.68
CA ALA A 202 -13.03 -6.59 2.32
C ALA A 202 -14.25 -6.84 3.21
N TRP A 203 -15.42 -7.05 2.58
CA TRP A 203 -16.60 -7.51 3.31
C TRP A 203 -16.51 -9.01 3.59
N SER A 204 -16.97 -9.42 4.76
CA SER A 204 -17.38 -10.81 4.98
C SER A 204 -18.49 -11.22 4.00
N PRO A 205 -18.58 -12.51 3.62
CA PRO A 205 -19.59 -12.97 2.65
C PRO A 205 -21.05 -12.67 3.02
N ASP A 206 -21.37 -12.53 4.30
CA ASP A 206 -22.72 -12.18 4.78
C ASP A 206 -22.94 -10.67 4.98
N GLY A 207 -21.91 -9.85 4.72
CA GLY A 207 -21.96 -8.39 4.86
C GLY A 207 -22.02 -7.87 6.30
N THR A 208 -21.84 -8.72 7.31
CA THR A 208 -21.96 -8.32 8.73
C THR A 208 -20.64 -7.82 9.34
N LYS A 209 -19.52 -8.13 8.69
CA LYS A 209 -18.18 -7.62 9.02
C LYS A 209 -17.55 -6.93 7.83
N LEU A 210 -16.89 -5.81 8.09
CA LEU A 210 -15.96 -5.15 7.19
C LEU A 210 -14.56 -5.28 7.78
N TYR A 211 -13.64 -5.80 6.98
CA TYR A 211 -12.22 -5.87 7.30
C TYR A 211 -11.53 -4.73 6.57
N VAL A 212 -10.74 -3.96 7.31
CA VAL A 212 -10.06 -2.76 6.83
C VAL A 212 -8.57 -2.97 6.99
N ASN A 213 -7.87 -2.99 5.87
CA ASN A 213 -6.43 -3.13 5.81
C ASN A 213 -5.76 -1.79 6.06
N LEU A 214 -4.68 -1.82 6.84
CA LEU A 214 -3.79 -0.69 7.12
C LEU A 214 -2.37 -1.13 6.73
N GLN A 215 -1.93 -0.83 5.50
CA GLN A 215 -0.70 -1.37 4.91
C GLN A 215 0.53 -0.92 5.71
N GLU A 216 0.67 0.38 5.91
CA GLU A 216 1.76 1.07 6.63
C GLU A 216 1.82 0.53 8.06
N ASN A 217 0.65 0.27 8.66
CA ASN A 217 0.57 -0.21 10.03
C ASN A 217 0.79 -1.72 10.19
N SER A 218 0.91 -2.46 9.09
CA SER A 218 0.99 -3.92 9.10
C SER A 218 -0.16 -4.53 9.93
N ALA A 219 -1.39 -4.01 9.80
CA ALA A 219 -2.50 -4.37 10.67
C ALA A 219 -3.87 -4.40 9.97
N LEU A 220 -4.82 -5.10 10.60
CA LEU A 220 -6.20 -5.21 10.17
C LEU A 220 -7.16 -4.69 11.24
N VAL A 221 -8.05 -3.78 10.86
CA VAL A 221 -9.19 -3.35 11.69
C VAL A 221 -10.43 -4.15 11.28
N THR A 222 -11.20 -4.61 12.27
CA THR A 222 -12.50 -5.28 12.03
C THR A 222 -13.65 -4.40 12.51
N ILE A 223 -14.64 -4.20 11.65
CA ILE A 223 -15.86 -3.44 11.95
C ILE A 223 -17.07 -4.37 11.84
N THR A 224 -17.91 -4.39 12.86
CA THR A 224 -19.25 -4.98 12.80
C THR A 224 -20.23 -4.01 12.15
N ALA A 225 -20.92 -4.46 11.10
CA ALA A 225 -22.08 -3.80 10.52
C ALA A 225 -23.36 -4.42 11.08
N SER A 226 -24.25 -3.58 11.60
CA SER A 226 -25.54 -3.98 12.16
C SER A 226 -26.63 -2.98 11.79
N GLN A 227 -27.90 -3.34 12.00
CA GLN A 227 -29.01 -2.40 11.82
C GLN A 227 -28.91 -1.17 12.74
N SER A 228 -28.21 -1.29 13.87
CA SER A 228 -28.01 -0.21 14.83
C SER A 228 -26.80 0.69 14.52
N GLY A 229 -26.04 0.38 13.47
CA GLY A 229 -24.84 1.11 13.07
C GLY A 229 -23.60 0.22 13.00
N PHE A 230 -22.45 0.89 12.99
CA PHE A 230 -21.13 0.29 12.81
C PHE A 230 -20.32 0.35 14.10
N THR A 231 -19.63 -0.72 14.44
CA THR A 231 -18.81 -0.82 15.66
C THR A 231 -17.44 -1.33 15.31
N VAL A 232 -16.39 -0.60 15.69
CA VAL A 232 -15.01 -1.07 15.58
C VAL A 232 -14.78 -2.12 16.67
N ASP A 233 -14.50 -3.35 16.25
CA ASP A 233 -14.32 -4.48 17.17
C ASP A 233 -12.91 -4.52 17.75
N GLY A 234 -11.91 -4.14 16.96
CA GLY A 234 -10.50 -4.17 17.33
C GLY A 234 -9.56 -4.06 16.13
N ILE A 235 -8.26 -4.02 16.45
CA ILE A 235 -7.14 -4.03 15.50
C ILE A 235 -6.26 -5.26 15.78
N SER A 236 -5.68 -5.85 14.75
CA SER A 236 -4.79 -7.00 14.86
C SER A 236 -3.63 -6.90 13.88
N ALA A 237 -2.41 -6.98 14.38
CA ALA A 237 -1.22 -6.97 13.55
C ALA A 237 -1.06 -8.26 12.72
N TYR A 238 -0.56 -8.12 11.49
CA TYR A 238 -0.17 -9.25 10.65
C TYR A 238 1.12 -9.93 11.14
N GLY A 239 1.93 -9.22 11.92
CA GLY A 239 3.14 -9.70 12.55
C GLY A 239 4.33 -9.85 11.61
N LEU A 240 5.53 -9.95 12.20
CA LEU A 240 6.79 -9.97 11.48
C LEU A 240 7.14 -11.34 10.89
N LYS A 241 7.85 -11.36 9.77
CA LYS A 241 8.49 -12.53 9.17
C LYS A 241 9.97 -12.56 9.57
N ASP A 242 10.44 -13.68 10.12
CA ASP A 242 11.84 -13.87 10.56
C ASP A 242 12.67 -14.51 9.44
N TRP A 243 13.74 -13.82 9.02
CA TRP A 243 14.65 -14.26 7.96
C TRP A 243 15.93 -14.93 8.48
N SER A 244 16.04 -15.10 9.80
CA SER A 244 17.08 -15.91 10.42
C SER A 244 16.84 -17.41 10.21
N SER A 245 17.81 -18.24 10.60
CA SER A 245 17.69 -19.70 10.54
C SER A 245 16.68 -20.28 11.55
N SER A 246 16.21 -19.48 12.52
CA SER A 246 15.10 -19.87 13.40
C SER A 246 13.71 -19.54 12.85
N GLY A 247 13.63 -18.78 11.75
CA GLY A 247 12.39 -18.49 11.05
C GLY A 247 11.88 -19.67 10.21
N THR A 248 10.79 -19.43 9.46
CA THR A 248 10.18 -20.41 8.55
C THR A 248 10.64 -20.27 7.09
N THR A 249 11.55 -19.33 6.83
CA THR A 249 12.05 -19.00 5.48
C THR A 249 13.26 -19.87 5.12
N GLN A 250 13.73 -19.79 3.87
CA GLN A 250 14.98 -20.41 3.40
C GLN A 250 16.07 -19.35 3.17
N GLY A 251 15.93 -18.18 3.80
CA GLY A 251 16.75 -17.01 3.54
C GLY A 251 16.17 -16.10 2.46
N ILE A 252 16.88 -14.99 2.25
CA ILE A 252 16.54 -13.87 1.39
C ILE A 252 17.81 -13.43 0.64
N ASP A 253 17.65 -12.94 -0.58
CA ASP A 253 18.73 -12.28 -1.30
C ASP A 253 18.73 -10.78 -0.99
N THR A 254 19.87 -10.30 -0.54
CA THR A 254 20.07 -8.90 -0.10
C THR A 254 21.37 -8.32 -0.65
N VAL A 255 22.03 -9.02 -1.58
CA VAL A 255 23.29 -8.59 -2.20
C VAL A 255 23.00 -8.18 -3.65
N GLU A 256 23.78 -7.24 -4.17
CA GLU A 256 23.60 -6.69 -5.52
C GLU A 256 24.83 -7.14 -6.29
N ASP A 257 24.74 -8.35 -6.85
CA ASP A 257 25.85 -9.04 -7.50
C ASP A 257 25.40 -9.86 -8.71
N ASP A 258 24.18 -9.60 -9.23
CA ASP A 258 23.52 -10.34 -10.32
C ASP A 258 23.33 -11.85 -10.04
N ASP A 259 23.58 -12.29 -8.80
CA ASP A 259 23.51 -13.68 -8.37
C ASP A 259 22.35 -13.86 -7.38
N CYS A 260 21.43 -14.77 -7.70
CA CYS A 260 20.30 -15.07 -6.82
C CYS A 260 20.68 -15.97 -5.63
N VAL A 261 21.30 -15.41 -4.59
CA VAL A 261 21.81 -16.18 -3.44
C VAL A 261 21.01 -15.90 -2.16
N LEU A 262 20.09 -16.80 -1.86
CA LEU A 262 19.33 -16.75 -0.60
C LEU A 262 20.21 -17.13 0.59
N ALA A 263 20.23 -16.24 1.59
CA ALA A 263 20.94 -16.47 2.84
C ALA A 263 20.07 -16.08 4.04
N HIS A 264 20.23 -16.81 5.14
CA HIS A 264 19.63 -16.41 6.40
C HIS A 264 20.33 -15.17 6.95
N ARG A 265 19.54 -14.24 7.50
CA ARG A 265 20.00 -12.98 8.09
C ARG A 265 19.64 -12.95 9.58
N PRO A 266 20.57 -13.26 10.50
CA PRO A 266 20.31 -13.24 11.93
C PRO A 266 19.78 -11.89 12.39
N GLY A 267 18.71 -11.88 13.20
CA GLY A 267 18.12 -10.66 13.74
C GLY A 267 17.35 -9.79 12.74
N PHE A 268 17.28 -10.18 11.47
CA PHE A 268 16.56 -9.45 10.43
C PHE A 268 15.13 -9.98 10.27
N LYS A 269 14.18 -9.05 10.17
CA LYS A 269 12.76 -9.35 9.97
C LYS A 269 12.17 -8.46 8.89
N THR A 270 11.01 -8.84 8.37
CA THR A 270 10.19 -7.93 7.57
C THR A 270 8.76 -7.84 8.10
N MET A 271 8.10 -6.72 7.86
CA MET A 271 6.69 -6.50 8.19
C MET A 271 5.80 -7.16 7.13
N ARG A 272 4.66 -7.71 7.52
CA ARG A 272 3.66 -8.17 6.55
C ARG A 272 2.69 -7.03 6.30
N MET A 273 2.97 -6.30 5.24
CA MET A 273 2.28 -5.06 4.87
C MET A 273 1.56 -5.32 3.57
N PRO A 274 0.30 -5.78 3.61
CA PRO A 274 -0.40 -6.01 2.38
C PRO A 274 -0.92 -4.73 1.77
N ASP A 275 -0.86 -4.65 0.45
CA ASP A 275 -1.62 -3.66 -0.34
C ASP A 275 -3.07 -4.14 -0.43
N SER A 276 -3.27 -5.31 -1.04
CA SER A 276 -4.60 -5.89 -1.09
C SER A 276 -4.85 -7.06 -0.14
N ILE A 277 -6.12 -7.19 0.25
CA ILE A 277 -6.64 -8.32 1.01
C ILE A 277 -7.85 -8.96 0.33
N ALA A 278 -8.00 -10.27 0.51
CA ALA A 278 -9.18 -11.01 0.09
C ALA A 278 -9.74 -11.86 1.22
N MET A 279 -11.06 -11.83 1.40
CA MET A 279 -11.76 -12.64 2.39
C MET A 279 -12.36 -13.89 1.77
N VAL A 280 -12.12 -15.04 2.40
CA VAL A 280 -12.72 -16.32 2.02
C VAL A 280 -13.27 -17.03 3.25
N GLN A 281 -14.18 -17.99 3.04
CA GLN A 281 -14.65 -18.88 4.10
C GLN A 281 -14.32 -20.32 3.74
N VAL A 282 -13.65 -21.02 4.65
CA VAL A 282 -13.34 -22.45 4.53
C VAL A 282 -13.96 -23.16 5.72
N ASP A 283 -14.91 -24.06 5.45
CA ASP A 283 -15.65 -24.83 6.48
C ASP A 283 -16.27 -23.97 7.59
N GLY A 284 -16.70 -22.74 7.25
CA GLY A 284 -17.31 -21.78 8.18
C GLY A 284 -16.31 -20.91 8.94
N THR A 285 -15.01 -21.14 8.79
CA THR A 285 -13.95 -20.28 9.33
C THR A 285 -13.61 -19.19 8.32
N PRO A 286 -13.67 -17.89 8.69
CA PRO A 286 -13.22 -16.81 7.84
C PRO A 286 -11.68 -16.76 7.78
N TYR A 287 -11.16 -16.54 6.58
CA TYR A 287 -9.74 -16.32 6.34
C TYR A 287 -9.52 -15.02 5.58
N VAL A 288 -8.46 -14.30 5.95
CA VAL A 288 -7.92 -13.19 5.17
C VAL A 288 -6.66 -13.66 4.46
N LEU A 289 -6.61 -13.45 3.14
CA LEU A 289 -5.44 -13.65 2.32
C LEU A 289 -4.84 -12.28 2.01
N THR A 290 -3.52 -12.17 2.06
CA THR A 290 -2.81 -10.90 2.00
C THR A 290 -1.76 -10.90 0.89
N ALA A 291 -1.63 -9.78 0.18
CA ALA A 291 -0.60 -9.55 -0.83
C ALA A 291 0.45 -8.59 -0.25
N ASN A 292 1.49 -9.14 0.38
CA ASN A 292 2.41 -8.36 1.24
C ASN A 292 3.49 -7.60 0.44
N GLU A 293 3.08 -6.57 -0.29
CA GLU A 293 3.93 -5.65 -1.03
C GLU A 293 4.86 -4.85 -0.11
N GLY A 294 4.26 -3.97 0.71
CA GLY A 294 4.95 -3.03 1.58
C GLY A 294 5.04 -1.63 1.01
N ASP A 295 4.55 -0.65 1.78
CA ASP A 295 4.69 0.77 1.48
C ASP A 295 5.19 1.53 2.72
N ASP A 296 5.58 2.79 2.58
CA ASP A 296 6.15 3.59 3.65
C ASP A 296 5.56 5.00 3.77
N LYS A 297 5.76 5.62 4.94
CA LYS A 297 5.37 7.01 5.15
C LYS A 297 6.53 7.97 4.89
N GLU A 298 6.30 8.95 4.00
CA GLU A 298 7.28 9.98 3.68
C GLU A 298 6.73 11.41 3.74
N TYR A 299 7.52 12.29 4.34
CA TYR A 299 7.42 13.75 4.33
C TYR A 299 8.80 14.35 4.05
N SER A 300 8.86 15.62 3.68
CA SER A 300 10.12 16.33 3.39
C SER A 300 11.18 16.26 4.50
N PHE A 301 10.76 16.10 5.77
CA PHE A 301 11.63 16.00 6.96
C PHE A 301 11.77 14.58 7.52
N PHE A 302 11.00 13.63 6.99
CA PHE A 302 10.88 12.28 7.54
C PHE A 302 10.65 11.28 6.41
N GLU A 303 11.62 10.39 6.21
CA GLU A 303 11.50 9.25 5.30
C GLU A 303 11.58 8.00 6.18
N GLU A 304 10.49 7.24 6.29
CA GLU A 304 10.47 6.04 7.12
C GLU A 304 11.41 4.96 6.56
N LYS A 305 11.48 4.83 5.23
CA LYS A 305 12.23 3.81 4.52
C LYS A 305 13.70 4.20 4.31
N GLN A 306 14.51 4.06 5.36
CA GLN A 306 15.92 4.41 5.31
C GLN A 306 16.80 3.33 4.69
N LYS A 307 17.74 3.73 3.82
CA LYS A 307 18.87 2.87 3.46
C LYS A 307 19.70 2.59 4.71
N PHE A 308 20.03 1.32 4.95
CA PHE A 308 20.71 0.90 6.17
C PHE A 308 21.98 1.73 6.47
N LYS A 309 22.81 1.95 5.44
CA LYS A 309 24.06 2.71 5.53
C LYS A 309 23.88 4.22 5.78
N ASP A 310 22.68 4.76 5.52
CA ASP A 310 22.36 6.18 5.74
C ASP A 310 21.74 6.39 7.13
N PHE A 311 21.42 5.30 7.84
CA PHE A 311 20.94 5.32 9.23
C PHE A 311 22.00 4.83 10.23
N ILE A 312 22.80 3.82 9.87
CA ILE A 312 23.80 3.18 10.76
C ILE A 312 25.20 3.21 10.13
N ASP A 313 26.08 4.01 10.74
CA ASP A 313 27.49 4.17 10.35
C ASP A 313 28.38 2.97 10.70
N SER A 314 28.13 2.34 11.85
CA SER A 314 28.94 1.22 12.34
C SER A 314 28.17 0.35 13.33
N ALA A 315 28.74 -0.79 13.71
CA ALA A 315 28.21 -1.63 14.79
C ALA A 315 28.06 -0.92 16.16
N THR A 316 28.55 0.32 16.31
CA THR A 316 28.48 1.12 17.54
C THR A 316 28.15 2.59 17.31
N ALA A 317 27.63 2.98 16.14
CA ALA A 317 27.28 4.38 15.86
C ALA A 317 26.17 4.48 14.80
N PHE A 318 25.34 5.50 14.93
CA PHE A 318 24.35 5.92 13.94
C PHE A 318 24.93 7.06 13.08
N ASP A 319 24.36 7.27 11.91
CA ASP A 319 24.73 8.37 11.02
C ASP A 319 24.50 9.73 11.71
N SER A 320 25.28 10.74 11.30
CA SER A 320 25.18 12.11 11.80
C SER A 320 23.82 12.78 11.58
N ASP A 321 23.04 12.34 10.59
CA ASP A 321 21.68 12.81 10.31
C ASP A 321 20.67 12.31 11.37
N PHE A 322 21.06 11.33 12.19
CA PHE A 322 20.27 10.77 13.29
C PHE A 322 20.97 10.98 14.65
N PRO A 323 21.19 12.24 15.08
CA PRO A 323 21.89 12.51 16.32
C PRO A 323 21.09 11.99 17.53
N ASN A 324 21.77 11.81 18.66
CA ASN A 324 21.22 11.38 19.94
C ASN A 324 20.65 9.94 20.00
N PHE A 325 20.59 9.19 18.90
CA PHE A 325 20.27 7.76 18.95
C PHE A 325 21.24 7.02 19.89
N SER A 326 20.68 6.28 20.84
CA SER A 326 21.43 5.60 21.88
C SER A 326 21.82 4.19 21.46
N VAL A 327 23.13 3.93 21.44
CA VAL A 327 23.68 2.57 21.30
C VAL A 327 23.38 1.73 22.54
N ALA A 328 23.25 2.34 23.72
CA ALA A 328 22.82 1.64 24.92
C ALA A 328 21.34 1.27 24.80
N GLY A 329 21.02 -0.02 24.88
CA GLY A 329 19.66 -0.53 24.66
C GLY A 329 19.40 -0.98 23.23
N SER A 330 20.26 -0.61 22.26
CA SER A 330 20.12 -1.02 20.87
C SER A 330 20.39 -2.51 20.67
N GLN A 331 19.33 -3.31 20.49
CA GLN A 331 19.43 -4.75 20.29
C GLN A 331 19.74 -5.06 18.83
N GLY A 332 20.61 -6.03 18.58
CA GLY A 332 20.89 -6.50 17.22
C GLY A 332 21.62 -5.50 16.31
N LEU A 333 22.09 -4.34 16.79
CA LEU A 333 22.82 -3.36 15.97
C LEU A 333 24.05 -3.95 15.28
N ALA A 334 24.85 -4.74 16.02
CA ALA A 334 26.03 -5.39 15.47
C ALA A 334 25.68 -6.46 14.44
N ASP A 335 24.62 -7.25 14.66
CA ASP A 335 24.16 -8.26 13.71
C ASP A 335 23.60 -7.61 12.44
N ALA A 336 22.84 -6.52 12.59
CA ALA A 336 22.32 -5.73 11.49
C ALA A 336 23.45 -5.12 10.65
N PHE A 337 24.46 -4.52 11.29
CA PHE A 337 25.63 -3.99 10.58
C PHE A 337 26.43 -5.08 9.87
N ALA A 338 26.59 -6.25 10.50
CA ALA A 338 27.25 -7.39 9.87
C ALA A 338 26.47 -7.95 8.66
N ASN A 339 25.14 -7.87 8.68
CA ASN A 339 24.30 -8.30 7.56
C ASN A 339 24.29 -7.28 6.42
N PHE A 340 24.26 -5.97 6.74
CA PHE A 340 23.79 -4.95 5.80
C PHE A 340 24.70 -3.73 5.62
N GLY A 341 25.80 -3.60 6.39
CA GLY A 341 26.69 -2.44 6.31
C GLY A 341 27.29 -2.17 4.93
N ASP A 342 27.42 -3.21 4.10
CA ASP A 342 27.89 -3.12 2.71
C ASP A 342 26.77 -3.34 1.68
N THR A 343 25.51 -3.25 2.10
CA THR A 343 24.34 -3.49 1.22
C THR A 343 23.50 -2.22 1.06
N LYS A 344 22.62 -2.22 0.05
CA LYS A 344 21.59 -1.19 -0.16
C LYS A 344 20.24 -1.56 0.48
N MET A 345 20.23 -2.47 1.46
CA MET A 345 18.98 -2.83 2.14
C MET A 345 18.33 -1.61 2.77
N ARG A 346 17.01 -1.51 2.60
CA ARG A 346 16.20 -0.50 3.29
C ARG A 346 15.52 -1.10 4.50
N ILE A 347 15.42 -0.31 5.57
CA ILE A 347 14.80 -0.68 6.83
C ILE A 347 13.89 0.44 7.30
N THR A 348 12.87 0.10 8.07
CA THR A 348 12.00 1.08 8.73
C THR A 348 12.73 1.73 9.90
N ILE A 349 12.56 3.04 10.05
CA ILE A 349 12.86 3.77 11.29
C ILE A 349 11.60 4.07 12.13
N GLY A 350 10.45 3.51 11.76
CA GLY A 350 9.23 3.54 12.57
C GLY A 350 9.26 2.55 13.73
N SER A 351 8.14 2.39 14.44
CA SER A 351 8.07 1.72 15.74
C SER A 351 8.44 0.22 15.74
N SER A 352 8.44 -0.43 14.57
CA SER A 352 8.92 -1.81 14.41
C SER A 352 10.44 -1.91 14.50
N GLY A 353 11.17 -0.90 13.99
CA GLY A 353 12.63 -0.86 13.94
C GLY A 353 13.26 -0.05 15.09
N VAL A 354 12.54 0.94 15.63
CA VAL A 354 13.05 1.89 16.63
C VAL A 354 12.09 2.01 17.82
N ASP A 355 12.64 2.12 19.02
CA ASP A 355 11.93 2.47 20.25
C ASP A 355 12.10 3.97 20.53
N TYR A 356 11.02 4.72 20.41
CA TYR A 356 10.96 6.15 20.70
C TYR A 356 10.43 6.47 22.10
N SER A 357 10.28 5.49 23.02
CA SER A 357 9.75 5.75 24.37
C SER A 357 10.54 6.82 25.15
N THR A 358 11.78 7.09 24.73
CA THR A 358 12.60 8.22 25.16
C THR A 358 12.99 9.07 23.95
N PRO A 359 12.19 10.07 23.55
CA PRO A 359 12.42 10.86 22.33
C PRO A 359 13.80 11.51 22.25
N SER A 360 14.35 11.95 23.39
CA SER A 360 15.69 12.55 23.45
C SER A 360 16.85 11.57 23.24
N ALA A 361 16.58 10.26 23.25
CA ALA A 361 17.57 9.22 23.01
C ALA A 361 16.91 7.92 22.49
N PRO A 362 16.38 7.91 21.25
CA PRO A 362 15.74 6.72 20.69
C PRO A 362 16.71 5.54 20.62
N THR A 363 16.20 4.31 20.65
CA THR A 363 17.04 3.09 20.60
C THR A 363 16.62 2.16 19.47
N PHE A 364 17.58 1.54 18.82
CA PHE A 364 17.32 0.59 17.73
C PHE A 364 16.87 -0.76 18.28
N LYS A 365 15.73 -1.28 17.80
CA LYS A 365 15.18 -2.58 18.21
C LYS A 365 15.72 -3.73 17.36
N GLY A 366 16.02 -3.45 16.09
CA GLY A 366 16.53 -4.43 15.13
C GLY A 366 16.24 -4.01 13.69
N ALA A 367 16.93 -4.65 12.74
CA ALA A 367 16.71 -4.39 11.33
C ALA A 367 15.37 -5.02 10.91
N VAL A 368 14.40 -4.17 10.60
CA VAL A 368 13.11 -4.55 10.08
C VAL A 368 12.92 -3.87 8.73
N ALA A 369 12.62 -4.62 7.68
CA ALA A 369 12.30 -4.08 6.36
C ALA A 369 10.80 -4.14 6.06
N PHE A 370 10.41 -3.43 5.01
CA PHE A 370 9.05 -3.36 4.51
C PHE A 370 8.69 -4.62 3.74
N GLY A 371 7.39 -4.88 3.62
CA GLY A 371 6.89 -5.94 2.77
C GLY A 371 7.11 -7.36 3.30
N GLY A 372 6.15 -8.23 3.03
CA GLY A 372 6.26 -9.64 3.42
C GLY A 372 7.05 -10.47 2.43
N ARG A 373 7.40 -9.91 1.26
CA ARG A 373 8.00 -10.62 0.12
C ARG A 373 7.22 -11.89 -0.26
N GLY A 374 5.91 -11.73 -0.42
CA GLY A 374 5.00 -12.82 -0.77
C GLY A 374 3.62 -12.67 -0.17
N ILE A 375 2.89 -13.79 -0.08
CA ILE A 375 1.49 -13.82 0.36
C ILE A 375 1.33 -14.59 1.66
N SER A 376 0.33 -14.23 2.45
CA SER A 376 0.00 -14.91 3.71
C SER A 376 -1.49 -15.20 3.81
N MET A 377 -1.84 -16.16 4.67
CA MET A 377 -3.21 -16.53 4.96
C MET A 377 -3.41 -16.65 6.47
N TYR A 378 -4.42 -15.96 6.98
CA TYR A 378 -4.76 -15.92 8.40
C TYR A 378 -6.18 -16.40 8.62
N SER A 379 -6.41 -17.22 9.64
CA SER A 379 -7.76 -17.41 10.16
C SER A 379 -8.14 -16.21 11.03
N VAL A 380 -9.42 -15.83 10.98
CA VAL A 380 -9.95 -14.67 11.72
C VAL A 380 -10.85 -15.13 12.87
N GLY A 381 -10.44 -14.81 14.08
CA GLY A 381 -11.13 -15.14 15.32
C GLY A 381 -12.13 -14.08 15.77
N ALA A 382 -12.52 -14.16 17.06
CA ALA A 382 -13.38 -13.16 17.68
C ALA A 382 -12.71 -11.78 17.67
N ALA A 383 -13.52 -10.73 17.47
CA ALA A 383 -13.07 -9.33 17.39
C ALA A 383 -11.96 -9.06 16.35
N GLY A 384 -11.82 -9.93 15.34
CA GLY A 384 -10.82 -9.75 14.27
C GLY A 384 -9.45 -10.36 14.56
N ALA A 385 -9.27 -11.05 15.69
CA ALA A 385 -7.98 -11.62 16.07
C ALA A 385 -7.40 -12.54 14.97
N LEU A 386 -6.21 -12.22 14.48
CA LEU A 386 -5.56 -12.98 13.41
C LEU A 386 -4.71 -14.12 13.96
N THR A 387 -4.78 -15.28 13.31
CA THR A 387 -3.82 -16.38 13.48
C THR A 387 -3.21 -16.71 12.13
N LEU A 388 -1.88 -16.63 12.01
CA LEU A 388 -1.18 -16.99 10.77
C LEU A 388 -1.26 -18.50 10.57
N GLU A 389 -1.92 -18.92 9.49
CA GLU A 389 -2.15 -20.33 9.17
C GLU A 389 -1.20 -20.83 8.09
N TRP A 390 -0.84 -19.94 7.17
CA TRP A 390 0.11 -20.23 6.10
C TRP A 390 0.80 -18.95 5.61
N ASP A 391 2.03 -19.11 5.14
CA ASP A 391 2.85 -18.05 4.57
C ASP A 391 3.69 -18.63 3.43
N SER A 392 3.86 -17.89 2.33
CA SER A 392 4.67 -18.34 1.20
C SER A 392 6.16 -18.49 1.54
N GLY A 393 6.62 -18.03 2.70
CA GLY A 393 8.01 -18.12 3.14
C GLY A 393 8.94 -17.42 2.13
N SER A 394 9.86 -18.20 1.56
CA SER A 394 10.78 -17.76 0.49
C SER A 394 10.36 -18.25 -0.90
N ASP A 395 9.10 -18.63 -1.12
CA ASP A 395 8.70 -19.21 -2.41
C ASP A 395 8.71 -18.16 -3.53
N PHE A 396 8.32 -16.92 -3.25
CA PHE A 396 8.43 -15.82 -4.22
C PHE A 396 9.89 -15.59 -4.62
N GLU A 397 10.77 -15.45 -3.62
CA GLU A 397 12.23 -15.39 -3.81
C GLU A 397 12.72 -16.51 -4.73
N LYS A 398 12.53 -17.77 -4.30
CA LYS A 398 13.04 -18.95 -5.03
C LYS A 398 12.49 -19.04 -6.45
N LEU A 399 11.20 -18.79 -6.63
CA LEU A 399 10.54 -18.96 -7.92
C LEU A 399 10.90 -17.84 -8.90
N GLN A 400 11.01 -16.59 -8.42
CA GLN A 400 11.52 -15.49 -9.24
C GLN A 400 12.97 -15.74 -9.64
N CYS A 401 13.86 -16.05 -8.70
CA CYS A 401 15.24 -16.40 -9.00
C CYS A 401 15.36 -17.55 -10.03
N ALA A 402 14.52 -18.58 -9.91
CA ALA A 402 14.59 -19.75 -10.79
C ALA A 402 14.04 -19.53 -12.21
N ASN A 403 13.04 -18.66 -12.37
CA ASN A 403 12.31 -18.51 -13.64
C ASN A 403 12.53 -17.15 -14.31
N TYR A 404 12.79 -16.13 -13.52
CA TYR A 404 12.94 -14.73 -13.93
C TYR A 404 14.10 -14.05 -13.18
N PRO A 405 15.34 -14.60 -13.23
CA PRO A 405 16.47 -14.02 -12.51
C PRO A 405 16.77 -12.57 -12.93
N TRP A 406 16.43 -12.21 -14.16
CA TRP A 406 16.55 -10.84 -14.70
C TRP A 406 15.57 -9.84 -14.06
N ALA A 407 14.48 -10.31 -13.44
CA ALA A 407 13.48 -9.48 -12.76
C ALA A 407 13.60 -9.52 -11.24
N HIS A 408 14.50 -10.35 -10.70
CA HIS A 408 14.60 -10.55 -9.26
C HIS A 408 15.18 -9.29 -8.59
N ASN A 409 14.47 -8.75 -7.59
CA ASN A 409 14.81 -7.47 -6.95
C ASN A 409 14.97 -6.30 -7.94
N GLY A 410 14.32 -6.34 -9.11
CA GLY A 410 14.26 -5.22 -10.05
C GLY A 410 12.95 -4.45 -9.88
N ILE A 411 13.00 -3.13 -10.08
CA ILE A 411 11.84 -2.29 -10.35
C ILE A 411 11.35 -2.62 -11.76
N GLN A 412 10.04 -2.75 -11.94
CA GLN A 412 9.39 -2.82 -13.25
C GLN A 412 8.09 -2.02 -13.18
N ASP A 413 8.21 -0.70 -13.14
CA ASP A 413 7.08 0.23 -12.97
C ASP A 413 6.92 1.15 -14.21
N GLU A 414 6.16 2.23 -14.06
CA GLU A 414 5.76 3.19 -15.08
C GLU A 414 6.92 3.80 -15.86
N GLU A 415 8.12 3.83 -15.29
CA GLU A 415 9.30 4.37 -15.96
C GLU A 415 9.84 3.42 -17.06
N PHE A 416 9.38 2.17 -17.12
CA PHE A 416 9.56 1.30 -18.28
C PHE A 416 8.49 1.51 -19.38
N SER A 417 7.67 2.57 -19.26
CA SER A 417 6.70 2.92 -20.29
C SER A 417 7.37 3.18 -21.64
N PRO A 418 6.67 2.95 -22.76
CA PRO A 418 7.24 3.22 -24.07
C PRO A 418 7.65 4.67 -24.28
N LEU A 419 8.84 4.87 -24.85
CA LEU A 419 9.24 6.14 -25.44
C LEU A 419 8.18 6.60 -26.44
N ASN A 420 7.73 7.85 -26.33
CA ASN A 420 6.62 8.42 -27.12
C ASN A 420 5.23 7.81 -26.85
N GLY A 421 5.06 7.01 -25.79
CA GLY A 421 3.77 6.52 -25.31
C GLY A 421 2.89 7.64 -24.72
N VAL A 422 1.65 7.31 -24.34
CA VAL A 422 0.73 8.31 -23.73
C VAL A 422 1.34 8.89 -22.45
N LEU A 423 1.91 8.04 -21.58
CA LEU A 423 2.56 8.48 -20.35
C LEU A 423 3.75 9.40 -20.66
N TYR A 424 4.72 8.96 -21.47
CA TYR A 424 5.88 9.77 -21.85
C TYR A 424 5.49 11.15 -22.39
N ASN A 425 4.49 11.23 -23.27
CA ASN A 425 4.08 12.51 -23.86
C ASN A 425 3.37 13.46 -22.87
N MET A 426 2.93 12.94 -21.72
CA MET A 426 2.23 13.69 -20.68
C MET A 426 3.07 13.91 -19.43
N ALA A 427 4.11 13.10 -19.24
CA ALA A 427 5.08 13.18 -18.17
C ALA A 427 5.76 14.57 -18.15
N ASP A 428 6.14 14.99 -16.96
CA ASP A 428 7.04 16.13 -16.80
C ASP A 428 8.46 15.77 -17.28
N ALA A 429 9.37 16.74 -17.22
CA ALA A 429 10.73 16.55 -17.71
C ALA A 429 11.50 15.47 -16.91
N ASP A 430 11.21 15.34 -15.62
CA ASP A 430 11.94 14.43 -14.73
C ASP A 430 11.52 12.97 -14.99
N LEU A 431 10.21 12.72 -15.14
CA LEU A 431 9.70 11.40 -15.53
C LEU A 431 10.06 11.06 -16.99
N GLN A 432 10.07 12.04 -17.91
CA GLN A 432 10.57 11.80 -19.28
C GLN A 432 12.04 11.38 -19.31
N GLU A 433 12.89 12.09 -18.56
CA GLU A 433 14.32 11.75 -18.42
C GLU A 433 14.50 10.35 -17.83
N THR A 434 13.69 10.00 -16.82
CA THR A 434 13.73 8.66 -16.21
C THR A 434 13.30 7.57 -17.20
N ILE A 435 12.21 7.78 -17.95
CA ILE A 435 11.76 6.85 -19.00
C ILE A 435 12.82 6.69 -20.10
N GLU A 436 13.49 7.78 -20.49
CA GLU A 436 14.60 7.75 -21.46
C GLU A 436 15.80 6.97 -20.94
N GLU A 437 16.17 7.15 -19.67
CA GLU A 437 17.27 6.43 -19.03
C GLU A 437 16.99 4.91 -18.97
N MET A 438 15.75 4.55 -18.64
CA MET A 438 15.35 3.15 -18.43
C MET A 438 14.99 2.39 -19.70
N ASN A 439 14.91 3.11 -20.82
CA ASN A 439 14.76 2.55 -22.16
C ASN A 439 15.97 2.91 -23.03
N ASP A 440 17.19 2.98 -22.47
CA ASP A 440 18.41 3.30 -23.22
C ASP A 440 18.69 2.21 -24.27
N PRO A 441 18.43 2.48 -25.57
CA PRO A 441 18.49 1.44 -26.59
C PRO A 441 19.90 0.89 -26.80
N ALA A 442 20.93 1.69 -26.45
CA ALA A 442 22.33 1.30 -26.56
C ALA A 442 22.76 0.33 -25.45
N LYS A 443 22.09 0.36 -24.29
CA LYS A 443 22.32 -0.56 -23.17
C LYS A 443 21.44 -1.80 -23.26
N ASP A 444 20.16 -1.61 -23.57
CA ASP A 444 19.17 -2.70 -23.52
C ASP A 444 19.07 -3.48 -24.85
N GLY A 445 19.68 -2.97 -25.93
CA GLY A 445 19.80 -3.67 -27.21
C GLY A 445 18.54 -3.65 -28.06
N CYS A 446 17.59 -2.74 -27.79
CA CYS A 446 16.33 -2.60 -28.52
C CYS A 446 16.26 -1.30 -29.34
N ASP A 447 17.29 -1.01 -30.15
CA ASP A 447 17.39 0.18 -31.01
C ASP A 447 16.20 0.43 -31.96
N ASP A 448 15.32 -0.55 -32.19
CA ASP A 448 14.18 -0.46 -33.11
C ASP A 448 12.99 -1.32 -32.64
N ALA A 449 11.83 -0.69 -32.43
CA ALA A 449 10.56 -1.38 -32.13
C ALA A 449 9.95 -2.12 -33.35
N GLY A 450 10.70 -2.23 -34.44
CA GLY A 450 10.30 -2.85 -35.70
C GLY A 450 9.67 -1.89 -36.70
N ASP A 451 9.73 -0.58 -36.45
CA ASP A 451 9.17 0.49 -37.28
C ASP A 451 10.16 1.60 -37.65
N GLY A 452 11.43 1.48 -37.25
CA GLY A 452 12.49 2.46 -37.49
C GLY A 452 12.49 3.63 -36.51
N SER A 453 11.73 3.54 -35.41
CA SER A 453 11.78 4.46 -34.28
C SER A 453 12.30 3.77 -33.01
N SER A 454 12.91 4.55 -32.11
CA SER A 454 13.23 4.08 -30.76
C SER A 454 11.93 3.75 -30.05
N GLY A 455 11.77 2.52 -29.55
CA GLY A 455 10.60 2.14 -28.77
C GLY A 455 10.96 1.29 -27.56
N ALA A 456 9.95 0.93 -26.76
CA ALA A 456 10.14 0.24 -25.50
C ALA A 456 10.82 -1.12 -25.69
N CYS A 457 11.82 -1.41 -24.86
CA CYS A 457 12.31 -2.78 -24.76
C CYS A 457 11.19 -3.69 -24.22
N PRO A 458 11.09 -4.95 -24.71
CA PRO A 458 10.26 -5.93 -24.02
C PRO A 458 10.71 -6.04 -22.55
N LEU A 459 9.79 -6.09 -21.59
CA LEU A 459 10.12 -6.18 -20.15
C LEU A 459 11.14 -7.29 -19.82
N GLY A 460 11.13 -8.42 -20.54
CA GLY A 460 12.12 -9.50 -20.34
C GLY A 460 13.53 -9.20 -20.87
N GLN A 461 13.76 -8.01 -21.42
CA GLN A 461 15.02 -7.53 -22.01
C GLN A 461 15.46 -6.20 -21.42
N THR A 462 14.63 -5.56 -20.58
CA THR A 462 15.04 -4.40 -19.78
C THR A 462 15.89 -4.91 -18.61
N VAL A 463 17.05 -4.30 -18.40
CA VAL A 463 17.90 -4.59 -17.24
C VAL A 463 17.72 -3.44 -16.26
N ASP A 464 17.08 -3.69 -15.13
CA ASP A 464 17.02 -2.69 -14.08
C ASP A 464 18.35 -2.64 -13.30
N GLU A 465 19.15 -1.60 -13.53
CA GLU A 465 20.35 -1.32 -12.73
C GLU A 465 19.98 -0.77 -11.33
N ARG A 466 18.71 -0.34 -11.12
CA ARG A 466 18.20 0.20 -9.85
C ARG A 466 17.59 -0.92 -9.01
N SER A 467 18.31 -2.04 -8.83
CA SER A 467 17.83 -3.14 -7.99
C SER A 467 17.46 -2.64 -6.58
N LEU A 468 16.16 -2.47 -6.34
CA LEU A 468 15.66 -2.26 -5.00
C LEU A 468 15.55 -3.62 -4.36
N LYS A 469 16.31 -3.81 -3.29
CA LYS A 469 16.32 -5.04 -2.51
C LYS A 469 15.09 -5.16 -1.61
N ASP A 470 14.00 -4.52 -2.00
CA ASP A 470 12.72 -4.53 -1.31
C ASP A 470 11.96 -5.82 -1.66
N GLY A 471 12.21 -6.41 -2.85
CA GLY A 471 11.86 -7.79 -3.21
C GLY A 471 10.64 -7.95 -4.07
N ALA A 472 10.13 -9.18 -4.12
CA ALA A 472 8.84 -9.41 -4.75
C ALA A 472 7.74 -8.70 -3.95
N GLY A 473 7.18 -7.63 -4.50
CA GLY A 473 6.02 -6.94 -3.97
C GLY A 473 4.74 -7.44 -4.65
N PRO A 474 4.04 -8.45 -4.12
CA PRO A 474 2.71 -8.76 -4.63
C PRO A 474 1.74 -7.66 -4.19
N GLU A 475 1.33 -6.79 -5.11
CA GLU A 475 0.31 -5.75 -4.91
C GLU A 475 -1.09 -6.36 -4.72
N SER A 476 -1.49 -7.24 -5.65
CA SER A 476 -2.88 -7.70 -5.75
C SER A 476 -3.09 -9.19 -5.44
N ILE A 477 -4.09 -9.49 -4.61
CA ILE A 477 -4.67 -10.82 -4.43
C ILE A 477 -6.17 -10.81 -4.73
N VAL A 478 -6.58 -11.70 -5.62
CA VAL A 478 -7.98 -11.90 -6.01
C VAL A 478 -8.32 -13.36 -5.80
N THR A 479 -9.45 -13.61 -5.14
CA THR A 479 -9.98 -14.97 -4.97
C THR A 479 -11.27 -15.12 -5.76
N GLY A 480 -11.55 -16.34 -6.19
CA GLY A 480 -12.78 -16.64 -6.92
C GLY A 480 -13.27 -18.06 -6.70
N VAL A 481 -14.50 -18.35 -7.07
CA VAL A 481 -15.00 -19.74 -7.09
C VAL A 481 -15.25 -20.16 -8.53
N ALA A 482 -14.50 -21.14 -9.00
CA ALA A 482 -14.75 -21.78 -10.29
C ALA A 482 -15.10 -23.25 -10.09
N CYS A 483 -16.20 -23.69 -10.71
CA CYS A 483 -16.65 -25.09 -10.63
C CYS A 483 -16.80 -25.62 -9.20
N GLY A 484 -17.19 -24.77 -8.25
CA GLY A 484 -17.36 -25.13 -6.83
C GLY A 484 -16.03 -25.29 -6.07
N ARG A 485 -14.91 -24.81 -6.62
CA ARG A 485 -13.62 -24.75 -5.96
C ARG A 485 -13.19 -23.30 -5.80
N LEU A 486 -12.70 -22.98 -4.61
CA LEU A 486 -11.97 -21.74 -4.39
C LEU A 486 -10.70 -21.78 -5.24
N LEU A 487 -10.48 -20.72 -6.01
CA LEU A 487 -9.30 -20.44 -6.82
C LEU A 487 -8.54 -19.27 -6.22
#